data_AF-J3ALU1-F1
#
_entry.id   AF-J3ALU1-F1
#
_cell.length_a   1.000
_cell.length_b   1.000
_cell.length_c   1.000
_cell.angle_alpha   90.00
_cell.angle_beta   90.00
_cell.angle_gamma   90.00
#
_symmetry.space_group_name_H-M   'P 1'
#
loop_
_entity.id
_entity.type
_entity.pdbx_description
1 polymer ?
#
loop_
_entity_poly.entity_id
_entity_poly.type
_entity_poly.pdbx_seq_one_letter_code
_entity_poly.pdbx_strand_id
1 'polypeptide(L)'
;MNFFEQYEHAISQIVLLCPAPDKFAHVFAGLILWLGSAVILRRHLASLVPLAVVVLFETGNEIIDFFAHDGWEWSDTLGDAAATWFWPAVVWAAVRLCPWLTGARSRKLAPLPDDEVESRFRRHPAEGQAAGNGV
;
A
#
# COMPACT_ATOMS: atom_id res chain seq x y z
N MET A 1 -29.98 22.32 12.19
CA MET A 1 -29.09 21.27 11.68
C MET A 1 -28.25 20.80 12.84
N ASN A 2 -28.38 19.52 13.19
CA ASN A 2 -27.59 18.88 14.24
C ASN A 2 -26.15 18.65 13.74
N PHE A 3 -25.17 18.51 14.64
CA PHE A 3 -23.77 18.25 14.29
C PHE A 3 -23.61 17.00 13.41
N PHE A 4 -24.33 15.93 13.73
CA PHE A 4 -24.32 14.67 12.98
C PHE A 4 -24.79 14.85 11.53
N GLU A 5 -25.90 15.57 11.32
CA GLU A 5 -26.40 15.88 9.99
C GLU A 5 -25.43 16.74 9.17
N GLN A 6 -24.71 17.67 9.82
CA GLN A 6 -23.71 18.51 9.15
C GLN A 6 -22.48 17.70 8.73
N TYR A 7 -22.07 16.73 9.54
CA TYR A 7 -20.97 15.83 9.23
C TYR A 7 -21.30 14.92 8.06
N GLU A 8 -22.46 14.25 8.11
CA GLU A 8 -23.03 13.43 7.02
C GLU A 8 -23.13 14.21 5.71
N HIS A 9 -23.65 15.44 5.79
CA HIS A 9 -23.73 16.30 4.61
C HIS A 9 -22.34 16.67 4.07
N ALA A 10 -21.33 16.87 4.91
CA ALA A 10 -19.97 17.16 4.46
C ALA A 10 -19.31 15.93 3.80
N ILE A 11 -19.50 14.74 4.37
CA ILE A 11 -18.98 13.50 3.80
C ILE A 11 -19.66 13.20 2.46
N SER A 12 -20.97 13.30 2.38
CA SER A 12 -21.68 13.03 1.12
C SER A 12 -21.23 13.96 -0.01
N GLN A 13 -20.87 15.22 0.29
CA GLN A 13 -20.24 16.11 -0.70
C GLN A 13 -18.87 15.61 -1.21
N ILE A 14 -18.09 14.94 -0.36
CA ILE A 14 -16.83 14.31 -0.75
C ILE A 14 -17.09 13.04 -1.56
N VAL A 15 -18.06 12.22 -1.15
CA VAL A 15 -18.46 11.00 -1.87
C VAL A 15 -18.93 11.33 -3.29
N LEU A 16 -19.66 12.44 -3.48
CA LEU A 16 -20.09 12.90 -4.80
C LEU A 16 -18.95 13.26 -5.76
N LEU A 17 -17.74 13.51 -5.24
CA LEU A 17 -16.53 13.73 -6.06
C LEU A 17 -15.89 12.41 -6.50
N CYS A 18 -16.31 11.28 -5.94
CA CYS A 18 -15.81 9.96 -6.27
C CYS A 18 -16.68 9.31 -7.37
N PRO A 19 -16.08 8.56 -8.30
CA PRO A 19 -16.84 7.76 -9.25
C PRO A 19 -17.70 6.75 -8.50
N ALA A 20 -18.99 6.65 -8.84
CA ALA A 20 -19.87 5.61 -8.32
C ALA A 20 -19.26 4.20 -8.58
N PRO A 21 -19.44 3.23 -7.68
CA PRO A 21 -20.25 3.25 -6.45
C PRO A 21 -19.61 3.92 -5.22
N ASP A 22 -20.43 4.34 -4.25
CA ASP A 22 -20.03 5.07 -3.02
C ASP A 22 -18.87 4.41 -2.26
N LYS A 23 -18.81 3.07 -2.26
CA LYS A 23 -17.71 2.30 -1.65
C LYS A 23 -16.32 2.64 -2.25
N PHE A 24 -16.22 3.24 -3.44
CA PHE A 24 -14.95 3.77 -3.95
C PHE A 24 -14.41 4.91 -3.09
N ALA A 25 -15.28 5.77 -2.55
CA ALA A 25 -14.86 6.84 -1.67
C ALA A 25 -14.19 6.27 -0.41
N HIS A 26 -14.76 5.21 0.17
CA HIS A 26 -14.20 4.48 1.31
C HIS A 26 -12.82 3.88 1.01
N VAL A 27 -12.63 3.29 -0.19
CA VAL A 27 -11.30 2.81 -0.63
C VAL A 27 -10.28 3.94 -0.67
N PHE A 28 -10.61 5.09 -1.28
CA PHE A 28 -9.70 6.23 -1.34
C PHE A 28 -9.43 6.82 0.04
N ALA A 29 -10.46 6.95 0.88
CA ALA A 29 -10.35 7.43 2.25
C ALA A 29 -9.40 6.55 3.06
N GLY A 30 -9.58 5.22 3.02
CA GLY A 30 -8.73 4.26 3.70
C GLY A 30 -7.26 4.35 3.27
N LEU A 31 -7.00 4.45 1.96
CA LEU A 31 -5.64 4.59 1.42
C LEU A 31 -4.99 5.94 1.79
N ILE A 32 -5.75 7.03 1.73
CA ILE A 32 -5.27 8.37 2.10
C ILE A 32 -4.96 8.43 3.59
N LEU A 33 -5.85 7.92 4.45
CA LEU A 33 -5.63 7.85 5.90
C LEU A 33 -4.42 7.00 6.25
N TRP A 34 -4.27 5.85 5.59
CA TRP A 34 -3.14 4.95 5.81
C TRP A 34 -1.81 5.61 5.42
N LEU A 35 -1.71 6.14 4.19
CA LEU A 35 -0.49 6.77 3.71
C LEU A 35 -0.19 8.05 4.48
N GLY A 36 -1.20 8.89 4.69
CA GLY A 36 -1.09 10.15 5.43
C GLY A 36 -0.65 9.93 6.86
N SER A 37 -1.24 8.97 7.58
CA SER A 37 -0.83 8.65 8.95
C SER A 37 0.60 8.11 9.02
N ALA A 38 1.04 7.30 8.05
CA ALA A 38 2.43 6.86 7.97
C ALA A 38 3.40 8.03 7.78
N VAL A 39 3.06 8.98 6.91
CA VAL A 39 3.87 10.18 6.64
C VAL A 39 3.92 11.09 7.87
N ILE A 40 2.77 11.43 8.45
CA ILE A 40 2.64 12.35 9.59
C ILE A 40 3.33 11.77 10.83
N LEU A 41 3.09 10.49 11.13
CA LEU A 41 3.68 9.80 12.28
C LEU A 41 5.12 9.33 12.01
N ARG A 42 5.64 9.57 10.80
CA ARG A 42 6.98 9.17 10.33
C ARG A 42 7.24 7.69 10.57
N ARG A 43 6.23 6.86 10.30
CA ARG A 43 6.28 5.40 10.46
C ARG A 43 6.44 4.73 9.10
N HIS A 44 7.13 3.58 9.10
CA HIS A 44 7.21 2.73 7.92
C HIS A 44 5.81 2.21 7.53
N LEU A 45 5.53 2.08 6.23
CA LEU A 45 4.23 1.61 5.73
C LEU A 45 3.86 0.20 6.22
N ALA A 46 4.84 -0.66 6.48
CA ALA A 46 4.64 -1.98 7.10
C ALA A 46 4.50 -1.95 8.64
N SER A 47 4.42 -0.77 9.25
CA SER A 47 4.08 -0.62 10.67
C SER A 47 2.59 -0.92 10.89
N LEU A 48 2.24 -1.45 12.06
CA LEU A 48 0.83 -1.61 12.45
C LEU A 48 0.17 -0.27 12.80
N VAL A 49 0.96 0.76 13.12
CA VAL A 49 0.43 2.06 13.57
C VAL A 49 -0.45 2.74 12.51
N PRO A 50 -0.02 2.91 11.24
CA PRO A 50 -0.88 3.50 10.20
C PRO A 50 -2.17 2.70 9.96
N LEU A 51 -2.10 1.37 10.03
CA LEU A 51 -3.26 0.51 9.86
C LEU A 51 -4.27 0.68 11.02
N ALA A 52 -3.77 0.78 12.25
CA ALA A 52 -4.62 1.03 13.42
C ALA A 52 -5.32 2.39 13.34
N VAL A 53 -4.68 3.41 12.76
CA VAL A 53 -5.31 4.73 12.53
C VAL A 53 -6.49 4.60 11.58
N VAL A 54 -6.35 3.87 10.47
CA VAL A 54 -7.47 3.66 9.53
C VAL A 54 -8.65 2.97 10.21
N VAL A 55 -8.38 1.91 10.97
CA VAL A 55 -9.43 1.18 11.71
C VAL A 55 -10.15 2.11 12.69
N LEU A 56 -9.41 2.94 13.42
CA LEU A 56 -9.99 3.88 14.37
C LEU A 56 -10.87 4.93 13.69
N PHE A 57 -10.42 5.51 12.58
CA PHE A 57 -11.17 6.52 11.85
C PHE A 57 -12.46 5.96 11.26
N GLU A 58 -12.41 4.78 10.65
CA GLU A 58 -13.61 4.16 10.10
C GLU A 58 -14.60 3.76 11.19
N THR A 59 -14.11 3.17 12.29
CA THR A 59 -14.99 2.84 13.43
C THR A 59 -15.63 4.12 13.99
N GLY A 60 -14.90 5.23 14.01
CA GLY A 60 -15.43 6.54 14.39
C GLY A 60 -16.51 7.04 13.43
N ASN A 61 -16.32 6.84 12.13
CA ASN A 61 -17.30 7.20 11.10
C ASN A 61 -18.61 6.43 11.31
N GLU A 62 -18.53 5.11 11.42
CA GLU A 62 -19.68 4.24 11.65
C GLU A 62 -20.45 4.55 12.94
N ILE A 63 -19.76 4.97 14.00
CA ILE A 63 -20.42 5.43 15.23
C ILE A 63 -21.21 6.72 14.98
N ILE A 64 -20.70 7.64 14.14
CA ILE A 64 -21.40 8.86 13.77
C ILE A 64 -22.65 8.52 12.95
N ASP A 65 -22.51 7.61 11.98
CA ASP A 65 -23.60 7.18 11.10
C ASP A 65 -24.69 6.47 11.91
N PHE A 66 -24.31 5.69 12.93
CA PHE A 66 -25.25 5.08 13.89
C PHE A 66 -26.13 6.12 14.59
N PHE A 67 -25.55 7.24 15.04
CA PHE A 67 -26.30 8.31 15.68
C PHE A 67 -27.11 9.15 14.68
N ALA A 68 -26.68 9.22 13.41
CA ALA A 68 -27.40 9.95 12.37
C ALA A 68 -28.63 9.19 11.85
N HIS A 69 -28.55 7.86 11.80
CA HIS A 69 -29.59 6.99 11.24
C HIS A 69 -30.39 6.23 12.32
N ASP A 70 -30.21 6.56 13.60
CA ASP A 70 -30.87 5.93 14.76
C ASP A 70 -30.72 4.39 14.82
N GLY A 71 -29.62 3.84 14.29
CA GLY A 71 -29.43 2.38 14.25
C GLY A 71 -28.24 1.93 13.41
N TRP A 72 -27.92 0.63 13.52
CA TRP A 72 -26.89 -0.04 12.72
C TRP A 72 -27.48 -0.63 11.44
N GLU A 73 -27.00 -0.21 10.28
CA GLU A 73 -27.23 -0.90 9.02
C GLU A 73 -26.07 -1.84 8.73
N TRP A 74 -26.07 -3.02 9.35
CA TRP A 74 -24.93 -3.94 9.33
C TRP A 74 -24.41 -4.32 7.94
N SER A 75 -25.27 -4.35 6.92
CA SER A 75 -24.84 -4.60 5.55
C SER A 75 -24.01 -3.46 4.97
N ASP A 76 -24.39 -2.23 5.28
CA ASP A 76 -23.71 -1.03 4.78
C ASP A 76 -22.42 -0.78 5.56
N THR A 77 -22.52 -0.78 6.90
CA THR A 77 -21.40 -0.68 7.86
C THR A 77 -20.30 -1.68 7.57
N LEU A 78 -20.65 -2.97 7.34
CA LEU A 78 -19.65 -3.98 7.03
C LEU A 78 -19.04 -3.75 5.64
N GLY A 79 -19.84 -3.25 4.69
CA GLY A 79 -19.39 -2.88 3.35
C GLY A 79 -18.40 -1.73 3.36
N ASP A 80 -18.64 -0.69 4.16
CA ASP A 80 -17.76 0.47 4.31
C ASP A 80 -16.49 0.08 5.03
N ALA A 81 -16.59 -0.61 6.17
CA ALA A 81 -15.43 -1.14 6.88
C ALA A 81 -14.56 -2.03 5.97
N ALA A 82 -15.17 -2.91 5.18
CA ALA A 82 -14.43 -3.73 4.22
C ALA A 82 -13.76 -2.88 3.13
N ALA A 83 -14.48 -1.93 2.52
CA ALA A 83 -13.95 -1.06 1.49
C ALA A 83 -12.77 -0.20 2.01
N THR A 84 -12.88 0.32 3.23
CA THR A 84 -11.87 1.17 3.86
C THR A 84 -10.64 0.38 4.31
N TRP A 85 -10.81 -0.82 4.89
CA TRP A 85 -9.70 -1.57 5.49
C TRP A 85 -8.95 -2.48 4.51
N PHE A 86 -9.63 -2.99 3.48
CA PHE A 86 -9.11 -4.08 2.65
C PHE A 86 -7.78 -3.74 1.99
N TRP A 87 -7.71 -2.66 1.21
CA TRP A 87 -6.49 -2.32 0.47
C TRP A 87 -5.33 -1.90 1.38
N PRO A 88 -5.52 -1.06 2.40
CA PRO A 88 -4.47 -0.79 3.40
C PRO A 88 -3.91 -2.07 4.02
N ALA A 89 -4.76 -3.03 4.40
CA ALA A 89 -4.31 -4.29 4.99
C ALA A 89 -3.56 -5.18 3.99
N VAL A 90 -4.05 -5.28 2.74
CA VAL A 90 -3.39 -6.03 1.66
C VAL A 90 -2.01 -5.46 1.34
N VAL A 91 -1.89 -4.14 1.18
CA VAL A 91 -0.60 -3.49 0.89
C VAL A 91 0.35 -3.62 2.07
N TRP A 92 -0.14 -3.41 3.29
CA TRP A 92 0.64 -3.63 4.51
C TRP A 92 1.20 -5.06 4.57
N ALA A 93 0.37 -6.07 4.32
CA ALA A 93 0.76 -7.47 4.32
C ALA A 93 1.78 -7.76 3.22
N ALA A 94 1.55 -7.25 2.00
CA ALA A 94 2.47 -7.40 0.89
C ALA A 94 3.86 -6.81 1.22
N VAL A 95 3.93 -5.57 1.70
CA VAL A 95 5.21 -4.93 2.05
C VAL A 95 5.93 -5.66 3.19
N ARG A 96 5.18 -6.25 4.14
CA ARG A 96 5.74 -6.98 5.27
C ARG A 96 6.24 -8.39 4.91
N LEU A 97 5.50 -9.09 4.05
CA LEU A 97 5.75 -10.50 3.72
C LEU A 97 6.60 -10.67 2.46
N CYS A 98 6.72 -9.65 1.61
CA CYS A 98 7.49 -9.69 0.37
C CYS A 98 8.70 -8.73 0.43
N PRO A 99 9.87 -9.16 0.96
CA PRO A 99 11.09 -8.34 1.05
C PRO A 99 11.61 -7.84 -0.31
N TRP A 100 11.17 -8.44 -1.42
CA TRP A 100 11.51 -8.00 -2.76
C TRP A 100 10.77 -6.71 -3.16
N LEU A 101 9.59 -6.42 -2.60
CA LEU A 101 8.86 -5.16 -2.82
C LEU A 101 9.57 -3.96 -2.19
N THR A 102 10.35 -4.18 -1.13
CA THR A 102 11.09 -3.12 -0.43
C THR A 102 12.53 -2.97 -0.91
N GLY A 103 12.92 -3.67 -1.99
CA GLY A 103 14.27 -3.59 -2.57
C GLY A 103 15.36 -4.25 -1.70
N ALA A 104 15.01 -4.98 -0.64
CA ALA A 104 15.97 -5.60 0.26
C ALA A 104 16.81 -6.71 -0.42
N ARG A 105 16.32 -7.27 -1.53
CA ARG A 105 17.00 -8.33 -2.29
C ARG A 105 18.29 -7.85 -2.97
N SER A 106 18.41 -6.57 -3.33
CA SER A 106 19.60 -6.03 -4.00
C SER A 106 20.80 -5.85 -3.07
N ARG A 107 20.61 -5.87 -1.74
CA ARG A 107 21.72 -5.73 -0.77
C ARG A 107 22.51 -7.01 -0.54
N LYS A 108 22.00 -8.16 -0.99
CA LYS A 108 22.65 -9.48 -0.83
C LYS A 108 23.54 -9.91 -1.99
N LEU A 109 23.61 -9.16 -3.09
CA LEU A 109 24.78 -9.26 -3.96
C LEU A 109 25.92 -8.54 -3.24
N ALA A 110 26.61 -9.28 -2.37
CA ALA A 110 27.97 -8.93 -2.03
C ALA A 110 28.74 -8.75 -3.36
N PRO A 111 29.65 -7.76 -3.47
CA PRO A 111 30.57 -7.71 -4.59
C PRO A 111 31.18 -9.11 -4.74
N LEU A 112 31.13 -9.67 -5.95
CA LEU A 112 31.84 -10.91 -6.22
C LEU A 112 33.30 -10.67 -5.81
N PRO A 113 33.92 -11.57 -5.03
CA PRO A 113 35.30 -11.40 -4.65
C PRO A 113 36.15 -11.30 -5.93
N ASP A 114 37.18 -10.46 -5.89
CA ASP A 114 37.92 -10.00 -7.09
C ASP A 114 38.47 -11.16 -7.93
N ASP A 115 38.76 -12.29 -7.28
CA ASP A 115 39.20 -13.54 -7.89
C ASP A 115 38.15 -14.17 -8.83
N GLU A 116 36.86 -14.08 -8.50
CA GLU A 116 35.80 -14.61 -9.35
C GLU A 116 35.56 -13.74 -10.59
N VAL A 117 35.66 -12.42 -10.45
CA VAL A 117 35.58 -11.45 -11.56
C VAL A 117 36.70 -11.71 -12.56
N GLU A 118 37.93 -11.89 -12.07
CA GLU A 118 39.08 -12.12 -12.93
C GLU A 118 39.04 -13.50 -13.60
N SER A 119 38.48 -14.52 -12.93
CA SER A 119 38.27 -15.85 -13.51
C SER A 119 37.21 -15.88 -14.63
N ARG A 120 36.19 -15.01 -14.54
CA ARG A 120 35.15 -14.87 -15.59
C ARG A 120 35.67 -14.08 -16.78
N PHE A 121 36.45 -13.02 -16.55
CA PHE A 121 37.13 -12.30 -17.62
C PHE A 121 38.17 -13.17 -18.33
N ARG A 122 38.93 -14.01 -17.61
CA ARG A 122 39.87 -14.97 -18.20
C ARG A 122 39.20 -16.12 -18.96
N ARG A 123 37.96 -16.49 -18.61
CA ARG A 123 37.20 -17.55 -19.30
C ARG A 123 36.57 -17.13 -20.62
N HIS A 124 36.71 -15.86 -21.03
CA HIS A 124 36.50 -15.42 -22.40
C HIS A 124 37.84 -15.15 -23.10
N PRO A 125 38.66 -16.18 -23.40
CA PRO A 125 39.66 -16.02 -24.44
C PRO A 125 38.92 -15.90 -25.79
N ALA A 126 39.43 -15.03 -26.63
CA ALA A 126 38.91 -14.76 -27.96
C ALA A 126 38.73 -16.05 -28.79
N GLU A 127 37.48 -16.49 -28.96
CA GLU A 127 37.09 -17.27 -30.15
C GLU A 127 37.07 -16.31 -31.34
N GLY A 128 38.26 -15.99 -31.88
CA GLY A 128 38.35 -15.00 -32.95
C GLY A 128 39.71 -14.83 -33.62
N GLN A 129 40.63 -15.80 -33.50
CA GLN A 129 41.94 -15.68 -34.16
C GLN A 129 42.54 -17.05 -34.51
N ALA A 130 41.87 -17.82 -35.37
CA ALA A 130 42.49 -18.95 -36.05
C ALA A 130 41.74 -19.37 -37.33
N ALA A 131 41.75 -18.52 -38.36
CA ALA A 131 41.59 -18.90 -39.77
C ALA A 131 41.84 -17.64 -40.61
N GLY A 132 42.79 -17.54 -41.54
CA GLY A 132 43.84 -18.42 -41.99
C GLY A 132 44.70 -17.57 -42.93
N ASN A 133 46.01 -17.56 -42.71
CA ASN A 133 46.97 -17.11 -43.72
C ASN A 133 47.73 -18.38 -44.15
N GLY A 134 47.32 -18.93 -45.29
CA GLY A 134 47.91 -20.11 -45.87
C GLY A 134 47.69 -20.12 -47.37
N VAL A 135 48.77 -19.81 -48.09
CA VAL A 135 49.04 -19.93 -49.53
C VAL A 135 48.61 -18.76 -50.40
#